data_AF-A0AAF0VUF2-F1
#
_entry.id   AF-A0AAF0VUF2-F1
#
_cell.length_a   1.000
_cell.length_b   1.000
_cell.length_c   1.000
_cell.angle_alpha   90.00
_cell.angle_beta   90.00
_cell.angle_gamma   90.00
#
_symmetry.space_group_name_H-M   'P 1'
#
loop_
_entity.id
_entity.type
_entity.pdbx_description
1 polymer ?
#
loop_
_entity_poly.entity_id
_entity_poly.type
_entity_poly.pdbx_seq_one_letter_code
_entity_poly.pdbx_strand_id
1 'polypeptide(L)' 'MTVSFSQPETVSTLLRELGMSHACVRKTRAALETWLTSHEPGRPLRLSLRENGYGGLLQGVDDRHPKRDRRV' A
#
# COMPACT_ATOMS: atom_id res chain seq x y z
N MET A 1 -18.44 20.71 -0.59
CA MET A 1 -17.32 20.20 0.21
C MET A 1 -16.59 19.17 -0.62
N THR A 2 -15.45 19.52 -1.23
CA THR A 2 -14.60 18.54 -1.91
C THR A 2 -13.76 17.86 -0.85
N VAL A 3 -14.11 16.63 -0.49
CA VAL A 3 -13.22 15.79 0.34
C VAL A 3 -12.04 15.43 -0.54
N SER A 4 -10.91 16.10 -0.32
CA SER A 4 -9.64 15.68 -0.91
C SER A 4 -9.30 14.31 -0.32
N PHE A 5 -9.54 13.23 -1.07
CA PHE A 5 -9.11 11.89 -0.70
C PHE A 5 -7.58 11.85 -0.74
N SER A 6 -6.94 12.23 0.35
CA SER A 6 -5.51 12.03 0.55
C SER A 6 -5.24 10.55 0.64
N GLN A 7 -4.29 10.03 -0.14
CA GLN A 7 -3.86 8.64 0.01
C GLN A 7 -3.40 8.38 1.45
N PRO A 8 -3.67 7.18 1.99
CA PRO A 8 -3.23 6.85 3.33
C PRO A 8 -1.70 6.82 3.38
N GLU A 9 -1.11 7.55 4.32
CA GLU A 9 0.34 7.66 4.45
C GLU A 9 0.96 6.52 5.26
N THR A 10 0.16 5.81 6.05
CA THR A 10 0.62 4.75 6.95
C THR A 10 -0.23 3.48 6.83
N VAL A 11 0.37 2.34 7.18
CA VAL A 11 -0.33 1.05 7.24
C VAL A 11 -1.51 1.11 8.22
N SER A 12 -1.33 1.77 9.37
CA SER A 12 -2.39 1.91 10.37
C SER A 12 -3.59 2.70 9.86
N THR A 13 -3.36 3.80 9.12
CA THR A 13 -4.41 4.58 8.48
C THR A 13 -5.15 3.75 7.43
N LEU A 14 -4.40 3.08 6.55
CA LEU A 14 -4.98 2.21 5.52
C LEU A 14 -5.80 1.07 6.14
N LEU A 15 -5.28 0.38 7.16
CA LEU A 15 -6.03 -0.68 7.83
C LEU A 15 -7.29 -0.17 8.53
N ARG A 16 -7.29 1.06 9.05
CA ARG A 16 -8.49 1.69 9.61
C ARG A 16 -9.54 1.96 8.53
N GLU A 17 -9.12 2.49 7.39
CA GLU A 17 -9.99 2.73 6.23
C GLU A 17 -10.57 1.42 5.67
N LEU A 18 -9.80 0.33 5.71
CA LEU A 18 -10.23 -1.01 5.29
C LEU A 18 -11.06 -1.75 6.36
N GLY A 19 -11.30 -1.17 7.55
CA GLY A 19 -12.00 -1.83 8.65
C GLY A 19 -11.23 -3.00 9.28
N MET A 20 -9.90 -3.02 9.13
CA MET A 20 -9.01 -4.12 9.51
C MET A 20 -8.17 -3.85 10.77
N SER A 21 -8.46 -2.77 11.52
CA SER A 21 -7.69 -2.35 12.72
C SER A 21 -7.47 -3.45 13.78
N HIS A 22 -8.40 -4.40 13.88
CA HIS A 22 -8.36 -5.50 14.87
C HIS A 22 -8.26 -6.88 14.22
N ALA A 23 -7.95 -6.94 12.92
CA ALA A 23 -7.84 -8.20 12.22
C ALA A 23 -6.50 -8.89 12.53
N CYS A 24 -6.48 -10.22 12.45
CA CYS A 24 -5.23 -10.97 12.59
C CYS A 24 -4.31 -10.73 11.38
N VAL A 25 -3.00 -10.95 11.56
CA VAL A 25 -1.94 -10.66 10.56
C VAL A 25 -2.22 -11.25 9.18
N ARG A 26 -2.83 -12.44 9.11
CA ARG A 26 -3.20 -13.06 7.82
C ARG A 26 -4.27 -12.25 7.08
N LYS A 27 -5.29 -11.77 7.79
CA LYS A 27 -6.37 -10.95 7.23
C LYS A 27 -5.88 -9.55 6.85
N THR A 28 -5.05 -8.92 7.69
CA THR A 28 -4.46 -7.62 7.37
C THR A 28 -3.59 -7.71 6.11
N ARG A 29 -2.75 -8.75 5.99
CA ARG A 29 -1.91 -8.97 4.80
C ARG A 29 -2.75 -9.12 3.53
N ALA A 30 -3.79 -9.97 3.56
CA ALA A 30 -4.65 -10.18 2.40
C ALA A 30 -5.40 -8.89 1.99
N ALA A 31 -5.83 -8.08 2.97
CA ALA A 31 -6.47 -6.80 2.71
C ALA A 31 -5.51 -5.78 2.06
N LEU A 32 -4.27 -5.69 2.56
CA LEU A 32 -3.23 -4.84 1.97
C LEU A 32 -2.87 -5.27 0.55
N GLU A 33 -2.70 -6.58 0.32
CA GLU A 33 -2.44 -7.14 -1.01
C GLU A 33 -3.58 -6.80 -1.99
N THR A 34 -4.83 -7.00 -1.57
CA THR A 34 -6.01 -6.67 -2.37
C THR A 34 -6.05 -5.17 -2.70
N TRP A 35 -5.81 -4.30 -1.73
CA TRP A 35 -5.82 -2.86 -1.95
C TRP A 35 -4.75 -2.43 -2.97
N LEU A 36 -3.55 -2.99 -2.87
CA LEU A 36 -2.42 -2.75 -3.78
C LEU A 36 -2.67 -3.26 -5.21
N THR A 37 -3.72 -4.07 -5.45
CA THR A 37 -4.07 -4.46 -6.81
C THR A 37 -4.67 -3.33 -7.63
N SER A 38 -5.35 -2.38 -6.98
CA SER A 38 -6.09 -1.28 -7.61
C SER A 38 -5.52 0.11 -7.29
N HIS A 39 -4.56 0.19 -6.36
CA HIS A 39 -4.00 1.46 -5.90
C HIS A 39 -2.47 1.43 -5.91
N GLU A 40 -1.87 2.51 -6.39
CA GLU A 40 -0.44 2.73 -6.27
C GLU A 40 -0.13 3.43 -4.94
N PRO A 41 0.63 2.81 -4.03
CA PRO A 41 0.97 3.42 -2.75
C PRO A 41 1.98 4.56 -2.95
N GLY A 42 1.68 5.73 -2.41
CA GLY A 42 2.63 6.84 -2.32
C GLY A 42 3.89 6.48 -1.50
N ARG A 43 4.93 7.31 -1.63
CA ARG A 43 6.22 7.11 -0.94
C ARG A 43 6.08 6.91 0.60
N PRO A 44 5.25 7.68 1.33
CA PRO A 44 5.07 7.47 2.76
C PRO A 44 4.52 6.08 3.09
N LEU A 45 3.50 5.62 2.35
CA LEU A 45 2.89 4.33 2.56
C LEU A 45 3.85 3.17 2.22
N ARG A 46 4.66 3.31 1.17
CA ARG A 46 5.69 2.31 0.83
C ARG A 46 6.73 2.16 1.94
N LEU A 47 7.14 3.26 2.57
CA LEU A 47 8.06 3.22 3.71
C LEU A 47 7.38 2.52 4.90
N SER A 48 6.16 2.94 5.25
CA SER A 48 5.40 2.36 6.35
C SER A 48 5.17 0.85 6.15
N LEU A 49 4.86 0.39 4.93
CA LEU A 49 4.73 -1.03 4.60
C LEU A 49 6.02 -1.81 4.86
N ARG A 50 7.19 -1.24 4.52
CA ARG A 50 8.49 -1.89 4.78
C ARG A 50 8.78 -2.00 6.26
N GLU A 51 8.58 -0.93 7.01
CA GLU A 51 8.82 -0.89 8.47
C GLU A 51 7.89 -1.81 9.25
N ASN A 52 6.68 -2.06 8.75
CA ASN A 52 5.70 -2.95 9.38
C ASN A 52 5.77 -4.41 8.88
N GLY A 53 6.83 -4.80 8.16
CA GLY A 53 7.03 -6.18 7.70
C GLY A 53 6.24 -6.60 6.45
N TYR A 54 5.57 -5.65 5.80
CA TYR A 54 4.79 -5.86 4.56
C TYR A 54 5.58 -5.49 3.30
N GLY A 55 6.88 -5.21 3.40
CA GLY A 55 7.73 -4.82 2.26
C GLY A 55 7.71 -5.82 1.10
N GLY A 56 7.48 -7.11 1.37
CA GLY A 56 7.34 -8.14 0.32
C GLY A 56 6.15 -7.91 -0.62
N LEU A 57 5.09 -7.22 -0.18
CA LEU A 57 3.92 -6.89 -1.01
C LEU A 57 4.24 -5.86 -2.10
N LEU A 58 5.32 -5.09 -1.94
CA LEU A 58 5.71 -4.05 -2.88
C LEU A 58 6.42 -4.59 -4.13
N GLN A 59 6.97 -5.80 -4.10
CA GLN A 59 7.66 -6.38 -5.25
C GLN A 59 6.72 -6.47 -6.46
N GLY A 60 5.55 -7.09 -6.29
CA GLY A 60 4.54 -7.17 -7.36
C GLY A 60 3.91 -5.83 -7.76
N VAL A 61 4.14 -4.76 -7.00
CA VAL A 61 3.73 -3.39 -7.36
C VAL A 61 4.81 -2.72 -8.21
N ASP A 62 6.09 -2.86 -7.85
CA ASP A 62 7.23 -2.39 -8.64
C ASP A 62 7.32 -3.13 -9.99
N ASP A 63 7.02 -4.43 -10.04
CA ASP A 63 7.02 -5.21 -11.29
C ASP A 63 5.94 -4.74 -12.29
N ARG A 64 4.82 -4.20 -11.79
CA ARG A 64 3.76 -3.58 -12.62
C ARG A 64 4.14 -2.20 -13.13
N HIS A 65 5.16 -1.58 -12.56
CA HIS A 65 5.70 -0.31 -13.00
C HIS A 65 6.98 -0.60 -13.79
N PRO A 66 6.88 -0.95 -15.10
CA PRO A 66 8.08 -1.16 -15.90
C PRO A 66 8.94 0.09 -15.75
N LYS A 67 10.19 -0.09 -15.28
CA LYS A 67 11.20 0.96 -15.23
C LYS A 67 11.08 1.75 -16.53
N ARG A 68 10.63 3.00 -16.41
CA ARG A 68 10.60 3.94 -17.53
C ARG A 68 11.95 3.83 -18.23
N ASP A 69 11.87 3.39 -19.47
CA ASP A 69 12.97 3.23 -20.41
C ASP A 69 13.84 4.50 -20.33
N ARG A 70 14.95 4.43 -19.58
CA ARG A 70 15.95 5.48 -19.55
C ARG A 70 16.93 5.18 -20.67
N ARG A 71 16.42 5.25 -21.91
CA ARG A 71 17.25 5.48 -23.09
C ARG A 71 17.34 6.98 -23.30
N VAL A 72 18.50 7.54 -23.00
CA VAL A 72 19.15 8.63 -23.73
C VAL A 72 20.64 8.57 -23.42
#